data_AF-A0A6M8V0H8-F1
#
_entry.id   AF-A0A6M8V0H8-F1
#
_cell.length_a   1.000
_cell.length_b   1.000
_cell.length_c   1.000
_cell.angle_alpha   90.00
_cell.angle_beta   90.00
_cell.angle_gamma   90.00
#
_symmetry.space_group_name_H-M   'P 1'
#
loop_
_entity.id
_entity.type
_entity.pdbx_description
1 polymer ?
#
loop_
_entity_poly.entity_id
_entity_poly.type
_entity_poly.pdbx_seq_one_letter_code
_entity_poly.pdbx_strand_id
1 'polypeptide(L)'
;MTLHEKILNAGVVGAGGAGFPSHIKAKNKVDFVIANGAECEPLIHKDYELMLNFPKEIVHGFELLMESTSAKKSFFGIKEKNEKVILAISKHLNGKTELTKLGDFYPSGDEFELVYASTGRLIPPAGIPLDIGCVVNNVETLYNISLAQKNISVTKKFICVAGAVKKPSSFFVPIGTSFKDVLEFAGGIKTKDFGIFVGGVMMGYLTFDLNEVVKKTTAGLIVLPKDHYLIKRKNQPEHNWHRIGKSACDQCSYCTEFCPRYLLGYQVEPHKVMRSLGFTKTGAAVWNQMAELCCSCGLCTLYACPEDLYPKEVCNKAKIEMREADVKFIQQKPVKVHPIKDGRRVPLSQLIMKLKLQDYDVEAPFNPENISVKKVRIPLQQHIGKPALPVVKKGDKVDAGQLIGKVPEGELGANIHSSINGKVKEVTTENIFIES
;
A
#
# COMPACT_ATOMS: atom_id res chain seq x y z
N MET A 1 -18.61 -15.86 17.86
CA MET A 1 -17.64 -15.67 16.75
C MET A 1 -16.31 -15.27 17.32
N THR A 2 -15.24 -15.93 16.87
CA THR A 2 -13.86 -15.53 17.15
C THR A 2 -13.53 -14.19 16.47
N LEU A 3 -12.42 -13.55 16.85
CA LEU A 3 -12.02 -12.29 16.21
C LEU A 3 -11.77 -12.46 14.71
N HIS A 4 -11.07 -13.52 14.30
CA HIS A 4 -10.77 -13.75 12.88
C HIS A 4 -12.03 -13.98 12.04
N GLU A 5 -13.06 -14.65 12.57
CA GLU A 5 -14.36 -14.78 11.91
C GLU A 5 -15.04 -13.41 11.73
N LYS A 6 -15.00 -12.57 12.76
CA LYS A 6 -15.55 -11.19 12.67
C LYS A 6 -14.79 -10.35 11.66
N ILE A 7 -13.46 -10.46 11.60
CA ILE A 7 -12.61 -9.76 10.62
C ILE A 7 -12.94 -10.22 9.19
N LEU A 8 -13.13 -11.52 8.98
CA LEU A 8 -13.56 -12.06 7.69
C LEU A 8 -14.96 -11.57 7.31
N ASN A 9 -15.92 -11.67 8.24
CA ASN A 9 -17.30 -11.25 8.05
C ASN A 9 -17.40 -9.76 7.74
N ALA A 10 -16.66 -8.90 8.43
CA ALA A 10 -16.61 -7.46 8.17
C ALA A 10 -15.84 -7.10 6.88
N GLY A 11 -15.13 -8.06 6.29
CA GLY A 11 -14.39 -7.86 5.05
C GLY A 11 -13.11 -7.04 5.20
N VAL A 12 -12.41 -7.17 6.34
CA VAL A 12 -11.19 -6.39 6.61
C VAL A 12 -9.99 -6.93 5.83
N VAL A 13 -9.32 -6.04 5.12
CA VAL A 13 -8.11 -6.32 4.32
C VAL A 13 -6.99 -5.37 4.72
N GLY A 14 -5.75 -5.74 4.41
CA GLY A 14 -4.58 -4.90 4.62
C GLY A 14 -4.73 -3.57 3.87
N ALA A 15 -4.95 -2.50 4.62
CA ALA A 15 -5.25 -1.16 4.10
C ALA A 15 -4.03 -0.42 3.51
N GLY A 16 -2.81 -0.95 3.72
CA GLY A 16 -1.54 -0.39 3.24
C GLY A 16 -1.19 -0.73 1.79
N GLY A 17 -2.17 -1.08 0.95
CA GLY A 17 -2.00 -1.24 -0.50
C GLY A 17 -2.29 -2.65 -1.01
N ALA A 18 -1.55 -3.67 -0.57
CA ALA A 18 -1.66 -5.01 -1.15
C ALA A 18 -3.03 -5.68 -0.94
N GLY A 19 -3.78 -5.31 0.12
CA GLY A 19 -5.09 -5.89 0.38
C GLY A 19 -5.04 -7.34 0.87
N PHE A 20 -3.99 -7.75 1.58
CA PHE A 20 -3.91 -9.09 2.16
C PHE A 20 -5.06 -9.33 3.16
N PRO A 21 -5.80 -10.45 3.12
CA PRO A 21 -6.91 -10.69 4.04
C PRO A 21 -6.46 -10.72 5.51
N SER A 22 -7.03 -9.85 6.34
CA SER A 22 -6.52 -9.64 7.71
C SER A 22 -6.87 -10.79 8.67
N HIS A 23 -7.93 -11.54 8.36
CA HIS A 23 -8.35 -12.67 9.17
C HIS A 23 -7.33 -13.82 9.18
N ILE A 24 -6.57 -13.98 8.08
CA ILE A 24 -5.46 -14.94 7.99
C ILE A 24 -4.37 -14.54 8.99
N LYS A 25 -3.98 -13.26 9.02
CA LYS A 25 -2.99 -12.75 9.98
C LYS A 25 -3.46 -12.95 11.43
N ALA A 26 -4.73 -12.65 11.71
CA ALA A 26 -5.30 -12.75 13.06
C ALA A 26 -5.49 -14.18 13.61
N LYS A 27 -5.52 -15.20 12.74
CA LYS A 27 -5.67 -16.62 13.13
C LYS A 27 -4.37 -17.24 13.63
N ASN A 28 -3.21 -16.70 13.25
CA ASN A 28 -1.92 -17.29 13.54
C ASN A 28 -1.41 -16.90 14.93
N LYS A 29 -0.82 -17.85 15.66
CA LYS A 29 -0.08 -17.56 16.88
C LYS A 29 1.29 -17.00 16.52
N VAL A 30 1.67 -15.87 17.12
CA VAL A 30 2.95 -15.20 16.83
C VAL A 30 3.62 -14.70 18.10
N ASP A 31 4.92 -14.42 18.01
CA ASP A 31 5.66 -13.82 19.11
C ASP A 31 5.34 -12.33 19.24
N PHE A 32 5.30 -11.64 18.09
CA PHE A 32 5.22 -10.18 18.00
C PHE A 32 4.11 -9.70 17.07
N VAL A 33 3.36 -8.70 17.52
CA VAL A 33 2.46 -7.91 16.65
C VAL A 33 3.03 -6.51 16.49
N ILE A 34 3.07 -6.03 15.26
CA ILE A 34 3.67 -4.76 14.88
C ILE A 34 2.63 -3.90 14.16
N ALA A 35 2.35 -2.72 14.72
CA ALA A 35 1.55 -1.70 14.04
C ALA A 35 2.46 -0.88 13.12
N ASN A 36 2.08 -0.76 11.85
CA ASN A 36 2.76 0.09 10.88
C ASN A 36 2.03 1.42 10.72
N GLY A 37 2.46 2.43 11.47
CA GLY A 37 2.06 3.84 11.33
C GLY A 37 3.11 4.69 10.61
N ALA A 38 4.08 4.06 9.94
CA ALA A 38 5.22 4.74 9.32
C ALA A 38 4.97 5.02 7.83
N GLU A 39 3.98 5.87 7.54
CA GLU A 39 3.69 6.31 6.18
C GLU A 39 4.83 7.15 5.61
N CYS A 40 5.32 6.75 4.44
CA CYS A 40 6.48 7.36 3.79
C CYS A 40 6.25 7.69 2.31
N GLU A 41 5.09 7.36 1.75
CA GLU A 41 4.72 7.72 0.39
C GLU A 41 4.64 9.26 0.26
N PRO A 42 5.38 9.90 -0.66
CA PRO A 42 5.37 11.36 -0.80
C PRO A 42 3.95 11.90 -1.02
N LEU A 43 3.63 13.01 -0.36
CA LEU A 43 2.33 13.71 -0.38
C LEU A 43 1.14 12.97 0.24
N ILE A 44 1.33 11.75 0.78
CA ILE A 44 0.28 11.02 1.50
C ILE A 44 0.52 11.14 3.00
N HIS A 45 -0.50 11.65 3.70
CA HIS A 45 -0.50 11.87 5.15
C HIS A 45 -1.70 11.21 5.84
N LYS A 46 -2.35 10.23 5.20
CA LYS A 46 -3.60 9.63 5.68
C LYS A 46 -3.39 8.91 7.01
N ASP A 47 -2.28 8.20 7.19
CA ASP A 47 -2.05 7.40 8.40
C ASP A 47 -1.70 8.31 9.58
N TYR A 48 -1.01 9.41 9.30
CA TYR A 48 -0.77 10.48 10.28
C TYR A 48 -2.10 11.06 10.78
N GLU A 49 -2.99 11.48 9.87
CA GLU A 49 -4.29 12.04 10.22
C GLU A 49 -5.19 11.01 10.93
N LEU A 50 -5.18 9.76 10.48
CA LEU A 50 -5.97 8.71 11.13
C LEU A 50 -5.51 8.44 12.56
N MET A 51 -4.20 8.37 12.81
CA MET A 51 -3.67 8.17 14.16
C MET A 51 -3.92 9.37 15.08
N LEU A 52 -3.94 10.59 14.55
CA LEU A 52 -4.22 11.78 15.33
C LEU A 52 -5.69 11.86 15.76
N ASN A 53 -6.61 11.51 14.86
CA ASN A 53 -8.04 11.70 15.05
C ASN A 53 -8.76 10.46 15.62
N PHE A 54 -8.23 9.26 15.41
CA PHE A 54 -8.84 7.99 15.86
C PHE A 54 -7.87 7.07 16.63
N PRO A 55 -7.06 7.60 17.59
CA PRO A 55 -6.06 6.81 18.28
C PRO A 55 -6.68 5.69 19.13
N LYS A 56 -7.85 5.93 19.74
CA LYS A 56 -8.55 4.95 20.58
C LYS A 56 -8.94 3.70 19.78
N GLU A 57 -9.54 3.88 18.61
CA GLU A 57 -9.97 2.78 17.75
C GLU A 57 -8.77 1.98 17.24
N ILE A 58 -7.69 2.65 16.84
CA ILE A 58 -6.45 2.00 16.37
C ILE A 58 -5.84 1.15 17.47
N VAL A 59 -5.66 1.71 18.67
CA VAL A 59 -5.06 0.98 19.79
C VAL A 59 -5.95 -0.17 20.24
N HIS A 60 -7.27 0.03 20.34
CA HIS A 60 -8.19 -1.07 20.66
C HIS A 60 -8.11 -2.21 19.63
N GLY A 61 -8.05 -1.90 18.33
CA GLY A 61 -7.87 -2.91 17.29
C GLY A 61 -6.51 -3.63 17.35
N PHE A 62 -5.47 -2.91 17.77
CA PHE A 62 -4.14 -3.45 18.00
C PHE A 62 -4.12 -4.44 19.18
N GLU A 63 -4.76 -4.10 20.29
CA GLU A 63 -4.89 -4.97 21.47
C GLU A 63 -5.67 -6.24 21.16
N LEU A 64 -6.80 -6.12 20.46
CA LEU A 64 -7.58 -7.27 19.99
C LEU A 64 -6.74 -8.22 19.13
N LEU A 65 -5.90 -7.67 18.26
CA LEU A 65 -5.01 -8.47 17.42
C LEU A 65 -3.93 -9.18 18.24
N MET A 66 -3.35 -8.51 19.24
CA MET A 66 -2.41 -9.13 20.17
C MET A 66 -3.04 -10.31 20.93
N GLU A 67 -4.26 -10.13 21.44
CA GLU A 67 -5.00 -11.16 22.15
C GLU A 67 -5.31 -12.36 21.24
N SER A 68 -5.86 -12.10 20.04
CA SER A 68 -6.22 -13.14 19.07
C SER A 68 -5.03 -13.97 18.62
N THR A 69 -3.85 -13.35 18.55
CA THR A 69 -2.61 -14.01 18.11
C THR A 69 -1.76 -14.54 19.29
N SER A 70 -2.22 -14.35 20.53
CA SER A 70 -1.50 -14.72 21.75
C SER A 70 -0.08 -14.13 21.84
N ALA A 71 0.14 -12.97 21.23
CA ALA A 71 1.46 -12.36 21.16
C ALA A 71 1.92 -11.85 22.53
N LYS A 72 3.20 -12.06 22.83
CA LYS A 72 3.78 -11.74 24.15
C LYS A 72 4.21 -10.28 24.27
N LYS A 73 4.63 -9.69 23.15
CA LYS A 73 5.13 -8.32 23.06
C LYS A 73 4.62 -7.70 21.76
N SER A 74 4.46 -6.38 21.76
CA SER A 74 4.04 -5.65 20.58
C SER A 74 4.86 -4.40 20.35
N PHE A 75 4.89 -3.96 19.10
CA PHE A 75 5.65 -2.80 18.66
C PHE A 75 4.76 -1.86 17.85
N PHE A 76 4.89 -0.56 18.08
CA PHE A 76 4.18 0.45 17.29
C PHE A 76 5.21 1.28 16.51
N GLY A 77 5.30 1.02 15.20
CA GLY A 77 6.18 1.74 14.29
C GLY A 77 5.62 3.10 13.93
N ILE A 78 6.35 4.16 14.25
CA ILE A 78 5.95 5.55 14.02
C ILE A 78 7.16 6.42 13.71
N LYS A 79 6.98 7.44 12.86
CA LYS A 79 8.04 8.41 12.57
C LYS A 79 8.33 9.27 13.79
N GLU A 80 9.61 9.40 14.13
CA GLU A 80 10.08 10.14 15.30
C GLU A 80 9.66 11.62 15.28
N LYS A 81 9.70 12.26 14.11
CA LYS A 81 9.29 13.67 13.94
C LYS A 81 7.81 13.95 14.23
N ASN A 82 6.96 12.91 14.29
CA ASN A 82 5.51 13.07 14.45
C ASN A 82 5.10 13.09 15.93
N GLU A 83 5.65 14.02 16.71
CA GLU A 83 5.46 14.10 18.16
C GLU A 83 3.98 14.15 18.59
N LYS A 84 3.15 14.90 17.85
CA LYS A 84 1.70 14.99 18.11
C LYS A 84 1.02 13.62 18.07
N VAL A 85 1.38 12.80 17.08
CA VAL A 85 0.80 11.46 16.90
C VAL A 85 1.36 10.49 17.93
N ILE A 86 2.66 10.58 18.24
CA ILE A 86 3.26 9.79 19.32
C ILE A 86 2.49 10.05 20.62
N LEU A 87 2.27 11.32 20.99
CA LEU A 87 1.50 11.68 22.17
C LEU A 87 0.06 11.18 22.12
N ALA A 88 -0.61 11.28 20.96
CA ALA A 88 -1.99 10.82 20.80
C ALA A 88 -2.12 9.31 21.00
N ILE A 89 -1.24 8.51 20.39
CA ILE A 89 -1.25 7.05 20.47
C ILE A 89 -0.79 6.57 21.86
N SER A 90 0.32 7.12 22.39
CA SER A 90 0.88 6.71 23.68
C SER A 90 -0.08 6.86 24.85
N LYS A 91 -1.02 7.81 24.81
CA LYS A 91 -2.06 7.95 25.84
C LYS A 91 -2.99 6.74 25.95
N HIS A 92 -3.11 5.96 24.88
CA HIS A 92 -4.01 4.80 24.82
C HIS A 92 -3.26 3.47 24.87
N LEU A 93 -1.95 3.45 24.59
CA LEU A 93 -1.16 2.22 24.61
C LEU A 93 -1.08 1.62 26.01
N ASN A 94 -1.21 0.30 26.07
CA ASN A 94 -0.87 -0.45 27.27
C ASN A 94 0.66 -0.46 27.51
N GLY A 95 1.07 -0.76 28.75
CA GLY A 95 2.49 -0.88 29.11
C GLY A 95 3.24 -2.07 28.48
N LYS A 96 2.59 -2.87 27.62
CA LYS A 96 3.20 -4.01 26.91
C LYS A 96 3.65 -3.66 25.48
N THR A 97 3.35 -2.45 25.01
CA THR A 97 3.70 -1.97 23.67
C THR A 97 4.95 -1.10 23.71
N GLU A 98 5.94 -1.44 22.89
CA GLU A 98 7.13 -0.62 22.69
C GLU A 98 6.99 0.26 21.43
N LEU A 99 7.38 1.53 21.52
CA LEU A 99 7.40 2.40 20.34
C LEU A 99 8.68 2.16 19.53
N THR A 100 8.52 1.78 18.27
CA THR A 100 9.63 1.75 17.30
C THR A 100 9.66 3.11 16.59
N LYS A 101 10.53 4.00 17.05
CA LYS A 101 10.75 5.31 16.43
C LYS A 101 11.59 5.17 15.17
N LEU A 102 11.04 5.60 14.04
CA LEU A 102 11.68 5.54 12.74
C LEU A 102 12.09 6.94 12.28
N GLY A 103 13.24 7.03 11.60
CA GLY A 103 13.69 8.27 10.96
C GLY A 103 12.83 8.65 9.76
N ASP A 104 13.02 9.88 9.25
CA ASP A 104 12.26 10.40 8.10
C ASP A 104 12.94 10.11 6.75
N PHE A 105 12.91 8.84 6.36
CA PHE A 105 13.48 8.36 5.11
C PHE A 105 12.49 7.46 4.35
N TYR A 106 12.74 7.24 3.06
CA TYR A 106 11.96 6.33 2.24
C TYR A 106 12.77 5.07 1.89
N PRO A 107 12.18 3.86 1.92
CA PRO A 107 10.88 3.53 2.51
C PRO A 107 11.03 3.10 3.98
N SER A 108 10.74 3.98 4.94
CA SER A 108 10.72 3.62 6.37
C SER A 108 9.58 2.66 6.74
N GLY A 109 8.51 2.64 5.94
CA GLY A 109 7.32 1.81 6.17
C GLY A 109 7.33 0.45 5.48
N ASP A 110 8.43 0.07 4.81
CA ASP A 110 8.57 -1.27 4.22
C ASP A 110 8.47 -2.36 5.31
N GLU A 111 7.73 -3.44 5.02
CA GLU A 111 7.40 -4.44 6.03
C GLU A 111 8.65 -5.12 6.62
N PHE A 112 9.70 -5.34 5.81
CA PHE A 112 10.92 -5.98 6.28
C PHE A 112 11.80 -5.02 7.07
N GLU A 113 11.87 -3.76 6.64
CA GLU A 113 12.56 -2.69 7.37
C GLU A 113 11.94 -2.50 8.76
N LEU A 114 10.61 -2.41 8.84
CA LEU A 114 9.90 -2.23 10.10
C LEU A 114 10.06 -3.44 11.03
N VAL A 115 9.94 -4.66 10.52
CA VAL A 115 10.16 -5.89 11.31
C VAL A 115 11.57 -5.92 11.88
N TYR A 116 12.58 -5.62 11.06
CA TYR A 116 13.97 -5.57 11.52
C TYR A 116 14.18 -4.47 12.56
N ALA A 117 13.66 -3.26 12.31
CA ALA A 117 13.79 -2.14 13.24
C ALA A 117 13.10 -2.40 14.59
N SER A 118 11.96 -3.10 14.60
CA SER A 118 11.22 -3.42 15.82
C SER A 118 11.79 -4.62 16.59
N THR A 119 12.25 -5.66 15.88
CA THR A 119 12.51 -6.98 16.51
C THR A 119 13.95 -7.45 16.40
N GLY A 120 14.76 -6.83 15.53
CA GLY A 120 16.08 -7.31 15.14
C GLY A 120 16.07 -8.59 14.28
N ARG A 121 14.88 -9.17 14.00
CA ARG A 121 14.76 -10.39 13.19
C ARG A 121 14.77 -10.05 11.70
N LEU A 122 15.38 -10.94 10.92
CA LEU A 122 15.36 -10.89 9.45
C LEU A 122 14.40 -11.95 8.94
N ILE A 123 13.48 -11.55 8.06
CA ILE A 123 12.54 -12.47 7.42
C ILE A 123 13.32 -13.36 6.43
N PRO A 124 13.03 -14.66 6.32
CA PRO A 124 13.64 -15.52 5.32
C PRO A 124 13.45 -14.95 3.89
N PRO A 125 14.45 -15.12 3.00
CA PRO A 125 14.29 -14.81 1.59
C PRO A 125 13.05 -15.50 1.00
N ALA A 126 12.24 -14.74 0.25
CA ALA A 126 10.95 -15.17 -0.30
C ALA A 126 9.87 -15.57 0.75
N GLY A 127 10.16 -15.40 2.04
CA GLY A 127 9.22 -15.60 3.13
C GLY A 127 8.41 -14.35 3.47
N ILE A 128 7.62 -14.47 4.53
CA ILE A 128 6.73 -13.44 5.07
C ILE A 128 6.95 -13.28 6.58
N PRO A 129 6.49 -12.19 7.22
CA PRO A 129 6.68 -11.98 8.66
C PRO A 129 6.18 -13.14 9.55
N LEU A 130 5.16 -13.87 9.11
CA LEU A 130 4.63 -15.03 9.84
C LEU A 130 5.68 -16.13 10.03
N ASP A 131 6.63 -16.29 9.09
CA ASP A 131 7.67 -17.33 9.14
C ASP A 131 8.66 -17.12 10.29
N ILE A 132 8.70 -15.92 10.86
CA ILE A 132 9.52 -15.57 12.03
C ILE A 132 8.66 -15.14 13.22
N GLY A 133 7.40 -15.59 13.27
CA GLY A 133 6.49 -15.32 14.37
C GLY A 133 6.19 -13.83 14.54
N CYS A 134 6.01 -13.10 13.43
CA CYS A 134 5.62 -11.69 13.45
C CYS A 134 4.35 -11.45 12.62
N VAL A 135 3.49 -10.55 13.08
CA VAL A 135 2.37 -10.01 12.29
C VAL A 135 2.53 -8.50 12.17
N VAL A 136 2.50 -7.98 10.94
CA VAL A 136 2.52 -6.53 10.68
C VAL A 136 1.18 -6.10 10.09
N ASN A 137 0.59 -5.06 10.67
CA ASN A 137 -0.67 -4.47 10.17
C ASN A 137 -0.58 -2.95 10.12
N ASN A 138 -1.02 -2.37 9.00
CA ASN A 138 -1.18 -0.92 8.87
C ASN A 138 -2.24 -0.39 9.86
N VAL A 139 -2.06 0.84 10.34
CA VAL A 139 -2.93 1.47 11.35
C VAL A 139 -4.40 1.53 10.95
N GLU A 140 -4.72 1.75 9.67
CA GLU A 140 -6.11 1.72 9.20
C GLU A 140 -6.69 0.30 9.21
N THR A 141 -5.84 -0.71 9.07
CA THR A 141 -6.30 -2.11 9.23
C THR A 141 -6.67 -2.38 10.69
N LEU A 142 -5.88 -1.88 11.63
CA LEU A 142 -6.16 -1.99 13.07
C LEU A 142 -7.45 -1.24 13.44
N TYR A 143 -7.64 -0.03 12.93
CA TYR A 143 -8.89 0.72 13.04
C TYR A 143 -10.09 -0.14 12.57
N ASN A 144 -9.99 -0.77 11.40
CA ASN A 144 -11.05 -1.63 10.88
C ASN A 144 -11.27 -2.91 11.68
N ILE A 145 -10.23 -3.48 12.32
CA ILE A 145 -10.37 -4.63 13.24
C ILE A 145 -11.20 -4.24 14.47
N SER A 146 -10.98 -3.05 15.02
CA SER A 146 -11.75 -2.50 16.14
C SER A 146 -13.24 -2.37 15.80
N LEU A 147 -13.55 -1.92 14.58
CA LEU A 147 -14.92 -1.85 14.07
C LEU A 147 -15.53 -3.24 13.80
N ALA A 148 -14.75 -4.16 13.23
CA ALA A 148 -15.18 -5.53 12.98
C ALA A 148 -15.60 -6.25 14.27
N GLN A 149 -14.92 -5.98 15.40
CA GLN A 149 -15.30 -6.53 16.71
C GLN A 149 -16.73 -6.12 17.12
N LYS A 150 -17.18 -4.93 16.68
CA LYS A 150 -18.53 -4.39 16.87
C LYS A 150 -19.51 -4.81 15.76
N ASN A 151 -19.12 -5.75 14.90
CA ASN A 151 -19.86 -6.19 13.71
C ASN A 151 -20.11 -5.07 12.68
N ILE A 152 -19.23 -4.07 12.63
CA ILE A 152 -19.29 -3.01 11.62
C ILE A 152 -18.39 -3.40 10.45
N SER A 153 -18.99 -3.56 9.27
CA SER A 153 -18.30 -3.92 8.05
C SER A 153 -17.52 -2.77 7.42
N VAL A 154 -16.47 -3.10 6.67
CA VAL A 154 -15.66 -2.11 5.94
C VAL A 154 -16.43 -1.62 4.70
N THR A 155 -17.07 -0.47 4.86
CA THR A 155 -17.87 0.22 3.82
C THR A 155 -17.23 1.50 3.32
N LYS A 156 -16.29 2.07 4.09
CA LYS A 156 -15.56 3.29 3.76
C LYS A 156 -14.06 3.04 3.75
N LYS A 157 -13.33 3.84 2.98
CA LYS A 157 -11.88 3.89 2.91
C LYS A 157 -11.39 5.25 3.39
N PHE A 158 -10.37 5.28 4.25
CA PHE A 158 -9.70 6.55 4.59
C PHE A 158 -8.66 6.85 3.51
N ILE A 159 -8.80 8.00 2.84
CA ILE A 159 -7.90 8.40 1.75
C ILE A 159 -7.31 9.78 2.00
N CYS A 160 -6.14 10.05 1.40
CA CYS A 160 -5.59 11.39 1.25
C CYS A 160 -5.80 11.88 -0.19
N VAL A 161 -6.28 13.10 -0.38
CA VAL A 161 -6.29 13.79 -1.67
C VAL A 161 -5.31 14.95 -1.63
N ALA A 162 -4.33 14.94 -2.54
CA ALA A 162 -3.24 15.92 -2.58
C ALA A 162 -2.88 16.32 -4.02
N GLY A 163 -1.92 17.24 -4.15
CA GLY A 163 -1.48 17.76 -5.45
C GLY A 163 -2.28 18.98 -5.92
N ALA A 164 -2.51 19.06 -7.22
CA ALA A 164 -3.17 20.18 -7.91
C ALA A 164 -4.69 20.23 -7.66
N VAL A 165 -5.13 20.19 -6.41
CA VAL A 165 -6.53 20.32 -5.95
C VAL A 165 -6.73 21.58 -5.11
N LYS A 166 -7.97 22.08 -5.02
CA LYS A 166 -8.29 23.31 -4.25
C LYS A 166 -8.16 23.14 -2.75
N LYS A 167 -8.64 22.02 -2.22
CA LYS A 167 -8.64 21.71 -0.78
C LYS A 167 -8.03 20.31 -0.52
N PRO A 168 -6.70 20.18 -0.53
CA PRO A 168 -6.03 18.97 -0.08
C PRO A 168 -6.54 18.56 1.31
N SER A 169 -6.94 17.30 1.47
CA SER A 169 -7.55 16.82 2.72
C SER A 169 -7.54 15.29 2.77
N SER A 170 -7.67 14.76 3.99
CA SER A 170 -7.83 13.34 4.27
C SER A 170 -9.20 13.06 4.84
N PHE A 171 -9.93 12.05 4.35
CA PHE A 171 -11.31 11.78 4.79
C PHE A 171 -11.77 10.36 4.46
N PHE A 172 -12.89 9.95 5.08
CA PHE A 172 -13.54 8.68 4.78
C PHE A 172 -14.43 8.79 3.54
N VAL A 173 -14.25 7.87 2.60
CA VAL A 173 -15.02 7.79 1.35
C VAL A 173 -15.72 6.44 1.24
N PRO A 174 -17.03 6.38 0.91
CA PRO A 174 -17.71 5.13 0.58
C PRO A 174 -16.98 4.37 -0.53
N ILE A 175 -16.71 3.08 -0.32
CA ILE A 175 -16.08 2.24 -1.32
C ILE A 175 -16.94 2.19 -2.59
N GLY A 176 -16.32 2.30 -3.75
CA GLY A 176 -17.00 2.37 -5.03
C GLY A 176 -17.38 3.77 -5.50
N THR A 177 -17.06 4.81 -4.71
CA THR A 177 -17.18 6.21 -5.14
C THR A 177 -16.19 6.50 -6.28
N SER A 178 -16.63 7.25 -7.29
CA SER A 178 -15.78 7.62 -8.43
C SER A 178 -14.67 8.61 -8.04
N PHE A 179 -13.55 8.59 -8.75
CA PHE A 179 -12.49 9.58 -8.54
C PHE A 179 -12.98 10.99 -8.86
N LYS A 180 -13.90 11.15 -9.81
CA LYS A 180 -14.58 12.41 -10.07
C LYS A 180 -15.22 12.99 -8.80
N ASP A 181 -16.10 12.24 -8.14
CA ASP A 181 -16.83 12.72 -6.97
C ASP A 181 -15.87 13.02 -5.80
N VAL A 182 -14.82 12.22 -5.62
CA VAL A 182 -13.78 12.46 -4.61
C VAL A 182 -13.04 13.78 -4.86
N LEU A 183 -12.65 14.05 -6.11
CA LEU A 183 -11.92 15.27 -6.45
C LEU A 183 -12.82 16.51 -6.39
N GLU A 184 -14.11 16.39 -6.74
CA GLU A 184 -15.10 17.44 -6.53
C GLU A 184 -15.28 17.77 -5.05
N PHE A 185 -15.34 16.76 -4.19
CA PHE A 185 -15.40 16.94 -2.73
C PHE A 185 -14.15 17.63 -2.16
N ALA A 186 -12.96 17.37 -2.74
CA ALA A 186 -11.72 18.09 -2.44
C ALA A 186 -11.67 19.53 -3.02
N GLY A 187 -12.81 20.10 -3.40
CA GLY A 187 -12.95 21.45 -3.95
C GLY A 187 -12.66 21.56 -5.45
N GLY A 188 -12.41 20.45 -6.13
CA GLY A 188 -12.08 20.39 -7.54
C GLY A 188 -10.58 20.58 -7.85
N ILE A 189 -10.24 20.38 -9.11
CA ILE A 189 -8.87 20.39 -9.63
C ILE A 189 -8.46 21.82 -10.04
N LYS A 190 -7.19 22.18 -9.83
CA LYS A 190 -6.62 23.50 -10.15
C LYS A 190 -6.09 23.62 -11.59
N THR A 191 -5.87 22.50 -12.27
CA THR A 191 -5.32 22.45 -13.64
C THR A 191 -6.32 21.81 -14.62
N LYS A 192 -6.25 22.18 -15.90
CA LYS A 192 -7.12 21.63 -16.95
C LYS A 192 -6.69 20.23 -17.37
N ASP A 193 -5.40 20.05 -17.64
CA ASP A 193 -4.81 18.77 -18.04
C ASP A 193 -4.00 18.18 -16.89
N PHE A 194 -4.37 16.97 -16.47
CA PHE A 194 -3.77 16.30 -15.34
C PHE A 194 -3.72 14.78 -15.51
N GLY A 195 -2.90 14.15 -14.69
CA GLY A 195 -2.94 12.72 -14.40
C GLY A 195 -3.11 12.50 -12.90
N ILE A 196 -3.62 11.32 -12.53
CA ILE A 196 -3.87 10.95 -11.14
C ILE A 196 -2.96 9.77 -10.79
N PHE A 197 -2.10 9.97 -9.79
CA PHE A 197 -1.42 8.85 -9.14
C PHE A 197 -2.32 8.29 -8.05
N VAL A 198 -2.68 7.01 -8.17
CA VAL A 198 -3.53 6.29 -7.23
C VAL A 198 -2.67 5.46 -6.29
N GLY A 199 -2.84 5.69 -4.99
CA GLY A 199 -2.12 5.00 -3.92
C GLY A 199 -0.74 5.59 -3.58
N GLY A 200 -0.13 6.38 -4.48
CA GLY A 200 1.19 6.98 -4.27
C GLY A 200 1.93 7.27 -5.57
N VAL A 201 2.95 8.13 -5.52
CA VAL A 201 3.82 8.45 -6.67
C VAL A 201 4.94 7.42 -6.88
N MET A 202 5.35 6.74 -5.82
CA MET A 202 6.41 5.74 -5.80
C MET A 202 5.87 4.35 -6.13
N MET A 203 4.94 3.85 -5.32
CA MET A 203 4.40 2.48 -5.45
C MET A 203 3.08 2.39 -6.23
N GLY A 204 2.36 3.50 -6.36
CA GLY A 204 1.06 3.54 -7.04
C GLY A 204 1.12 3.42 -8.56
N TYR A 205 -0.05 3.59 -9.18
CA TYR A 205 -0.22 3.61 -10.64
C TYR A 205 -0.78 4.95 -11.12
N LEU A 206 -0.54 5.25 -12.38
CA LEU A 206 -1.03 6.45 -13.04
C LEU A 206 -2.30 6.11 -13.81
N THR A 207 -3.33 6.94 -13.67
CA THR A 207 -4.55 6.89 -14.48
C THR A 207 -4.96 8.28 -14.96
N PHE A 208 -5.73 8.29 -16.04
CA PHE A 208 -6.41 9.46 -16.59
C PHE A 208 -7.94 9.29 -16.56
N ASP A 209 -8.44 8.13 -16.11
CA ASP A 209 -9.86 7.83 -16.06
C ASP A 209 -10.46 8.25 -14.71
N LEU A 210 -11.38 9.21 -14.76
CA LEU A 210 -12.13 9.70 -13.60
C LEU A 210 -13.25 8.77 -13.15
N ASN A 211 -13.62 7.78 -13.99
CA ASN A 211 -14.66 6.80 -13.69
C ASN A 211 -14.14 5.59 -12.90
N GLU A 212 -12.82 5.52 -12.70
CA GLU A 212 -12.25 4.64 -11.69
C GLU A 212 -12.76 4.98 -10.29
N VAL A 213 -12.68 4.01 -9.40
CA VAL A 213 -13.38 4.04 -8.12
C VAL A 213 -12.47 3.72 -6.94
N VAL A 214 -12.83 4.26 -5.78
CA VAL A 214 -12.16 3.97 -4.52
C VAL A 214 -12.38 2.50 -4.13
N LYS A 215 -11.28 1.80 -3.89
CA LYS A 215 -11.24 0.41 -3.38
C LYS A 215 -10.75 0.41 -1.94
N LYS A 216 -10.86 -0.73 -1.23
CA LYS A 216 -10.25 -0.93 0.10
C LYS A 216 -8.73 -0.69 0.13
N THR A 217 -8.07 -0.76 -1.02
CA THR A 217 -6.63 -0.58 -1.20
C THR A 217 -6.22 0.81 -1.68
N THR A 218 -7.17 1.70 -2.00
CA THR A 218 -6.87 3.06 -2.47
C THR A 218 -6.37 3.92 -1.32
N ALA A 219 -5.07 4.17 -1.20
CA ALA A 219 -4.52 4.99 -0.11
C ALA A 219 -4.70 6.50 -0.33
N GLY A 220 -4.61 6.97 -1.56
CA GLY A 220 -4.79 8.38 -1.87
C GLY A 220 -4.84 8.67 -3.37
N LEU A 221 -5.21 9.89 -3.70
CA LEU A 221 -5.24 10.43 -5.06
C LEU A 221 -4.34 11.67 -5.12
N ILE A 222 -3.27 11.60 -5.90
CA ILE A 222 -2.34 12.69 -6.10
C ILE A 222 -2.52 13.22 -7.52
N VAL A 223 -3.04 14.43 -7.64
CA VAL A 223 -3.28 15.07 -8.93
C VAL A 223 -2.06 15.89 -9.33
N LEU A 224 -1.50 15.66 -10.51
CA LEU A 224 -0.38 16.46 -11.03
C LEU A 224 -0.69 16.95 -12.45
N PRO A 225 -0.16 18.10 -12.88
CA PRO A 225 -0.28 18.57 -14.27
C PRO A 225 0.26 17.56 -15.27
N LYS A 226 -0.39 17.41 -16.42
CA LYS A 226 -0.01 16.40 -17.43
C LYS A 226 1.42 16.56 -17.95
N ASP A 227 1.97 17.78 -17.90
CA ASP A 227 3.33 18.10 -18.29
C ASP A 227 4.37 17.88 -17.19
N HIS A 228 3.94 17.52 -15.97
CA HIS A 228 4.81 17.16 -14.86
C HIS A 228 5.72 15.99 -15.20
N TYR A 229 6.97 16.05 -14.74
CA TYR A 229 8.02 15.06 -15.01
C TYR A 229 7.57 13.62 -14.73
N LEU A 230 6.96 13.37 -13.56
CA LEU A 230 6.49 12.03 -13.19
C LEU A 230 5.39 11.49 -14.10
N ILE A 231 4.47 12.35 -14.57
CA ILE A 231 3.40 11.91 -15.49
C ILE A 231 4.00 11.57 -16.84
N LYS A 232 4.82 12.47 -17.41
CA LYS A 232 5.51 12.22 -18.68
C LYS A 232 6.33 10.93 -18.65
N ARG A 233 7.02 10.69 -17.54
CA ARG A 233 7.87 9.51 -17.32
C ARG A 233 7.06 8.22 -17.20
N LYS A 234 5.98 8.22 -16.42
CA LYS A 234 5.16 7.03 -16.16
C LYS A 234 4.24 6.68 -17.33
N ASN A 235 3.83 7.68 -18.11
CA ASN A 235 3.00 7.51 -19.31
C ASN A 235 3.82 7.05 -20.55
N GLN A 236 5.14 6.85 -20.42
CA GLN A 236 5.94 6.30 -21.51
C GLN A 236 5.52 4.84 -21.81
N PRO A 237 5.36 4.46 -23.08
CA PRO A 237 5.16 3.06 -23.46
C PRO A 237 6.32 2.18 -23.00
N GLU A 238 6.00 0.94 -22.63
CA GLU A 238 6.99 -0.02 -22.11
C GLU A 238 8.17 -0.28 -23.05
N HIS A 239 7.93 -0.29 -24.37
CA HIS A 239 9.00 -0.49 -25.36
C HIS A 239 10.09 0.59 -25.29
N ASN A 240 9.75 1.80 -24.84
CA ASN A 240 10.73 2.87 -24.64
C ASN A 240 11.68 2.55 -23.49
N TRP A 241 11.20 1.91 -22.43
CA TRP A 241 12.05 1.53 -21.29
C TRP A 241 13.12 0.52 -21.71
N HIS A 242 12.74 -0.48 -22.49
CA HIS A 242 13.67 -1.48 -23.02
C HIS A 242 14.71 -0.87 -23.97
N ARG A 243 14.26 -0.01 -24.88
CA ARG A 243 15.16 0.65 -25.85
C ARG A 243 16.19 1.52 -25.15
N ILE A 244 15.74 2.41 -24.25
CA ILE A 244 16.63 3.33 -23.54
C ILE A 244 17.54 2.55 -22.58
N GLY A 245 17.00 1.55 -21.86
CA GLY A 245 17.79 0.70 -20.97
C GLY A 245 18.91 -0.06 -21.70
N LYS A 246 18.66 -0.50 -22.94
CA LYS A 246 19.67 -1.17 -23.77
C LYS A 246 20.75 -0.22 -24.29
N SER A 247 20.41 1.04 -24.59
CA SER A 247 21.33 1.99 -25.22
C SER A 247 22.08 2.89 -24.24
N ALA A 248 21.51 3.18 -23.07
CA ALA A 248 22.00 4.24 -22.17
C ALA A 248 22.42 3.75 -20.77
N CYS A 249 22.36 2.44 -20.47
CA CYS A 249 22.75 1.96 -19.15
C CYS A 249 24.27 1.85 -18.98
N ASP A 250 24.84 2.72 -18.13
CA ASP A 250 26.27 2.73 -17.77
C ASP A 250 26.73 1.59 -16.85
N GLN A 251 25.86 0.63 -16.53
CA GLN A 251 26.18 -0.57 -15.75
C GLN A 251 26.69 -0.33 -14.31
N CYS A 252 26.52 0.89 -13.77
CA CYS A 252 26.79 1.22 -12.37
C CYS A 252 25.88 0.44 -11.39
N SER A 253 26.15 0.54 -10.08
CA SER A 253 25.44 -0.20 -9.02
C SER A 253 24.48 0.64 -8.18
N TYR A 254 24.27 1.92 -8.49
CA TYR A 254 23.49 2.83 -7.62
C TYR A 254 22.06 2.34 -7.36
N CYS A 255 21.38 1.78 -8.37
CA CYS A 255 20.05 1.20 -8.18
C CYS A 255 20.01 0.03 -7.18
N THR A 256 21.15 -0.58 -6.87
CA THR A 256 21.31 -1.61 -5.83
C THR A 256 21.80 -1.03 -4.52
N GLU A 257 22.76 -0.11 -4.56
CA GLU A 257 23.29 0.52 -3.34
C GLU A 257 22.25 1.35 -2.58
N PHE A 258 21.22 1.85 -3.27
CA PHE A 258 20.06 2.51 -2.65
C PHE A 258 18.86 1.58 -2.43
N CYS A 259 18.97 0.28 -2.76
CA CYS A 259 17.86 -0.65 -2.59
C CYS A 259 17.72 -1.03 -1.10
N PRO A 260 16.55 -0.80 -0.46
CA PRO A 260 16.36 -1.08 0.96
C PRO A 260 16.51 -2.57 1.28
N ARG A 261 16.03 -3.46 0.38
CA ARG A 261 16.18 -4.91 0.55
C ARG A 261 17.62 -5.38 0.40
N TYR A 262 18.38 -4.80 -0.54
CA TYR A 262 19.81 -5.06 -0.62
C TYR A 262 20.54 -4.65 0.67
N LEU A 263 20.22 -3.46 1.20
CA LEU A 263 20.83 -2.95 2.42
C LEU A 263 20.47 -3.77 3.67
N LEU A 264 19.32 -4.45 3.68
CA LEU A 264 18.96 -5.44 4.70
C LEU A 264 19.66 -6.81 4.52
N GLY A 265 20.41 -6.99 3.43
CA GLY A 265 21.17 -8.20 3.14
C GLY A 265 20.49 -9.19 2.19
N TYR A 266 19.35 -8.83 1.60
CA TYR A 266 18.67 -9.67 0.60
C TYR A 266 19.34 -9.54 -0.77
N GLN A 267 19.28 -10.61 -1.56
CA GLN A 267 19.88 -10.65 -2.90
C GLN A 267 18.97 -9.97 -3.93
N VAL A 268 18.71 -8.67 -3.72
CA VAL A 268 18.01 -7.80 -4.66
C VAL A 268 19.03 -6.90 -5.32
N GLU A 269 19.34 -7.16 -6.59
CA GLU A 269 20.39 -6.45 -7.31
C GLU A 269 19.86 -5.87 -8.63
N PRO A 270 19.08 -4.78 -8.62
CA PRO A 270 18.48 -4.22 -9.84
C PRO A 270 19.48 -3.93 -10.95
N HIS A 271 20.74 -3.57 -10.63
CA HIS A 271 21.77 -3.34 -11.65
C HIS A 271 22.04 -4.61 -12.47
N LYS A 272 22.04 -5.80 -11.84
CA LYS A 272 22.21 -7.09 -12.52
C LYS A 272 21.02 -7.43 -13.40
N VAL A 273 19.81 -7.09 -12.95
CA VAL A 273 18.58 -7.27 -13.74
C VAL A 273 18.60 -6.34 -14.97
N MET A 274 19.06 -5.10 -14.80
CA MET A 274 19.19 -4.16 -15.92
C MET A 274 20.19 -4.65 -16.99
N ARG A 275 21.29 -5.31 -16.60
CA ARG A 275 22.25 -5.89 -17.56
C ARG A 275 21.60 -6.89 -18.52
N SER A 276 20.54 -7.58 -18.07
CA SER A 276 19.79 -8.52 -18.90
C SER A 276 19.17 -7.85 -20.13
N LEU A 277 18.94 -6.53 -20.11
CA LEU A 277 18.45 -5.79 -21.27
C LEU A 277 19.51 -5.58 -22.37
N GLY A 278 20.79 -5.72 -22.03
CA GLY A 278 21.91 -5.56 -22.97
C GLY A 278 22.04 -6.72 -23.96
N PHE A 279 21.43 -7.88 -23.67
CA PHE A 279 21.52 -9.04 -24.55
C PHE A 279 20.63 -8.90 -25.79
N THR A 280 20.93 -9.70 -26.82
CA THR A 280 20.08 -9.84 -28.02
C THR A 280 18.80 -10.63 -27.69
N LYS A 281 18.90 -11.62 -26.79
CA LYS A 281 17.76 -12.35 -26.25
C LYS A 281 17.06 -11.51 -25.19
N THR A 282 15.74 -11.67 -25.09
CA THR A 282 14.88 -10.95 -24.14
C THR A 282 14.02 -11.92 -23.34
N GLY A 283 13.42 -11.43 -22.25
CA GLY A 283 12.46 -12.15 -21.44
C GLY A 283 13.09 -13.20 -20.51
N ALA A 284 12.29 -14.20 -20.11
CA ALA A 284 12.67 -15.26 -19.16
C ALA A 284 14.02 -15.94 -19.45
N ALA A 285 14.44 -16.02 -20.71
CA ALA A 285 15.73 -16.61 -21.11
C ALA A 285 16.97 -15.86 -20.59
N VAL A 286 16.82 -14.59 -20.17
CA VAL A 286 17.93 -13.74 -19.70
C VAL A 286 17.66 -13.13 -18.33
N TRP A 287 16.46 -13.30 -17.76
CA TRP A 287 16.17 -12.84 -16.41
C TRP A 287 16.99 -13.59 -15.38
N ASN A 288 17.25 -12.91 -14.27
CA ASN A 288 17.96 -13.48 -13.14
C ASN A 288 17.15 -13.26 -11.86
N GLN A 289 17.34 -14.17 -10.91
CA GLN A 289 16.57 -14.22 -9.66
C GLN A 289 16.73 -13.00 -8.75
N MET A 290 17.64 -12.08 -9.08
CA MET A 290 17.89 -10.86 -8.29
C MET A 290 16.70 -9.89 -8.32
N ALA A 291 15.72 -10.12 -9.18
CA ALA A 291 14.45 -9.39 -9.18
C ALA A 291 13.41 -9.94 -8.19
N GLU A 292 13.50 -11.21 -7.77
CA GLU A 292 12.38 -11.90 -7.11
C GLU A 292 12.01 -11.26 -5.77
N LEU A 293 13.03 -10.86 -5.01
CA LEU A 293 12.86 -10.25 -3.69
C LEU A 293 12.61 -8.73 -3.74
N CYS A 294 12.43 -8.15 -4.93
CA CYS A 294 12.11 -6.74 -5.10
C CYS A 294 10.77 -6.37 -4.43
N CYS A 295 10.78 -5.27 -3.66
CA CYS A 295 9.59 -4.69 -3.01
C CYS A 295 8.91 -3.58 -3.85
N SER A 296 9.41 -3.33 -5.07
CA SER A 296 8.83 -2.38 -6.02
C SER A 296 8.71 -0.92 -5.54
N CYS A 297 9.52 -0.51 -4.55
CA CYS A 297 9.51 0.83 -3.95
C CYS A 297 9.90 1.97 -4.90
N GLY A 298 10.63 1.70 -5.98
CA GLY A 298 10.93 2.71 -7.00
C GLY A 298 12.09 3.66 -6.73
N LEU A 299 12.80 3.55 -5.59
CA LEU A 299 14.03 4.34 -5.35
C LEU A 299 15.04 4.18 -6.49
N CYS A 300 15.20 2.96 -7.00
CA CYS A 300 16.10 2.67 -8.12
C CYS A 300 15.75 3.45 -9.40
N THR A 301 14.46 3.65 -9.68
CA THR A 301 13.95 4.29 -10.91
C THR A 301 13.80 5.79 -10.78
N LEU A 302 13.39 6.28 -9.60
CA LEU A 302 12.98 7.68 -9.42
C LEU A 302 13.99 8.52 -8.64
N TYR A 303 14.98 7.88 -8.02
CA TYR A 303 15.99 8.57 -7.21
C TYR A 303 17.43 8.23 -7.62
N ALA A 304 17.76 6.94 -7.70
CA ALA A 304 19.14 6.47 -7.74
C ALA A 304 19.78 6.41 -9.13
N CYS A 305 19.01 6.17 -10.19
CA CYS A 305 19.58 6.01 -11.53
C CYS A 305 20.02 7.37 -12.11
N PRO A 306 21.31 7.56 -12.45
CA PRO A 306 21.78 8.81 -13.04
C PRO A 306 21.24 9.02 -14.46
N GLU A 307 21.11 7.93 -15.22
CA GLU A 307 20.62 7.90 -16.60
C GLU A 307 19.09 7.89 -16.73
N ASP A 308 18.39 8.11 -15.60
CA ASP A 308 16.94 8.14 -15.53
C ASP A 308 16.26 6.89 -16.15
N LEU A 309 16.81 5.70 -15.90
CA LEU A 309 16.28 4.42 -16.39
C LEU A 309 15.22 3.83 -15.45
N TYR A 310 14.63 2.70 -15.86
CA TYR A 310 13.49 2.06 -15.20
C TYR A 310 13.78 0.73 -14.47
N PRO A 311 14.79 0.62 -13.57
CA PRO A 311 15.08 -0.65 -12.88
C PRO A 311 13.91 -1.27 -12.12
N LYS A 312 13.03 -0.47 -11.47
CA LYS A 312 11.84 -0.99 -10.78
C LYS A 312 10.96 -1.75 -11.77
N GLU A 313 10.61 -1.13 -12.89
CA GLU A 313 9.73 -1.70 -13.89
C GLU A 313 10.34 -2.98 -14.49
N VAL A 314 11.64 -2.98 -14.75
CA VAL A 314 12.35 -4.16 -15.26
C VAL A 314 12.38 -5.28 -14.23
N CYS A 315 12.63 -4.99 -12.95
CA CYS A 315 12.52 -5.99 -11.88
C CYS A 315 11.09 -6.54 -11.74
N ASN A 316 10.07 -5.68 -11.84
CA ASN A 316 8.67 -6.11 -11.76
C ASN A 316 8.32 -7.06 -12.91
N LYS A 317 8.74 -6.73 -14.13
CA LYS A 317 8.54 -7.59 -15.31
C LYS A 317 9.27 -8.91 -15.19
N ALA A 318 10.56 -8.88 -14.81
CA ALA A 318 11.35 -10.07 -14.59
C ALA A 318 10.68 -11.00 -13.55
N LYS A 319 10.18 -10.44 -12.45
CA LYS A 319 9.46 -11.19 -11.41
C LYS A 319 8.19 -11.87 -11.94
N ILE A 320 7.41 -11.21 -12.79
CA ILE A 320 6.20 -11.80 -13.38
C ILE A 320 6.59 -12.96 -14.30
N GLU A 321 7.47 -12.73 -15.28
CA GLU A 321 7.86 -13.74 -16.26
C GLU A 321 8.62 -14.92 -15.64
N MET A 322 9.43 -14.68 -14.60
CA MET A 322 10.13 -15.75 -13.88
C MET A 322 9.16 -16.63 -13.09
N ARG A 323 8.10 -16.06 -12.51
CA ARG A 323 7.05 -16.82 -11.83
C ARG A 323 6.22 -17.66 -12.81
N GLU A 324 5.92 -17.11 -13.98
CA GLU A 324 5.26 -17.84 -15.06
C GLU A 324 6.12 -19.01 -15.56
N ALA A 325 7.45 -18.86 -15.52
CA ALA A 325 8.41 -19.91 -15.83
C ALA A 325 8.75 -20.85 -14.64
N ASP A 326 8.03 -20.76 -13.51
CA ASP A 326 8.26 -21.52 -12.26
C ASP A 326 9.72 -21.48 -11.75
N VAL A 327 10.43 -20.37 -12.00
CA VAL A 327 11.79 -20.18 -11.52
C VAL A 327 11.76 -19.78 -10.06
N LYS A 328 12.15 -20.71 -9.19
CA LYS A 328 12.23 -20.47 -7.74
C LYS A 328 13.51 -19.75 -7.37
N PHE A 329 13.39 -18.83 -6.44
CA PHE A 329 14.54 -18.15 -5.85
C PHE A 329 15.35 -19.11 -4.98
N ILE A 330 16.66 -19.12 -5.19
CA ILE A 330 17.65 -19.91 -4.46
C ILE A 330 18.57 -18.93 -3.74
N GLN A 331 18.50 -18.93 -2.41
CA GLN A 331 19.39 -18.12 -1.59
C GLN A 331 20.83 -18.64 -1.73
N GLN A 332 21.75 -17.75 -2.12
CA GLN A 332 23.16 -18.11 -2.30
C GLN A 332 24.05 -17.69 -1.12
N LYS A 333 23.61 -16.70 -0.34
CA LYS A 333 24.40 -16.11 0.77
C LYS A 333 23.55 -16.02 2.03
N PRO A 334 24.10 -16.04 3.25
CA PRO A 334 23.30 -15.71 4.43
C PRO A 334 22.80 -14.26 4.35
N VAL A 335 21.58 -14.00 4.80
CA VAL A 335 21.04 -12.63 4.89
C VAL A 335 21.79 -11.92 6.02
N LYS A 336 22.55 -10.89 5.68
CA LYS A 336 23.29 -10.06 6.63
C LYS A 336 23.12 -8.59 6.27
N VAL A 337 22.66 -7.81 7.24
CA VAL A 337 22.49 -6.37 7.08
C VAL A 337 23.80 -5.72 6.66
N HIS A 338 23.72 -4.86 5.64
CA HIS A 338 24.88 -4.20 5.07
C HIS A 338 25.38 -3.10 6.05
N PRO A 339 26.69 -3.00 6.33
CA PRO A 339 27.22 -2.02 7.30
C PRO A 339 26.83 -0.56 7.00
N ILE A 340 26.75 -0.18 5.73
CA ILE A 340 26.37 1.17 5.29
C ILE A 340 24.86 1.42 5.21
N LYS A 341 24.00 0.47 5.63
CA LYS A 341 22.53 0.57 5.50
C LYS A 341 22.00 1.93 5.90
N ASP A 342 22.42 2.41 7.06
CA ASP A 342 21.92 3.67 7.60
C ASP A 342 22.49 4.90 6.90
N GLY A 343 23.72 4.81 6.37
CA GLY A 343 24.34 5.86 5.55
C GLY A 343 23.82 5.96 4.11
N ARG A 344 23.06 4.96 3.64
CA ARG A 344 22.43 4.95 2.30
C ARG A 344 20.91 5.19 2.32
N ARG A 345 20.34 5.52 3.48
CA ARG A 345 18.93 5.93 3.59
C ARG A 345 18.70 7.19 2.75
N VAL A 346 17.54 7.27 2.10
CA VAL A 346 17.14 8.44 1.31
C VAL A 346 16.21 9.30 2.14
N PRO A 347 16.62 10.51 2.57
CA PRO A 347 15.74 11.42 3.29
C PRO A 347 14.51 11.76 2.45
N LEU A 348 13.33 11.80 3.08
CA LEU A 348 12.08 12.02 2.35
C LEU A 348 12.05 13.41 1.68
N SER A 349 12.63 14.43 2.32
CA SER A 349 12.76 15.78 1.76
C SER A 349 13.59 15.80 0.46
N GLN A 350 14.70 15.05 0.41
CA GLN A 350 15.52 14.93 -0.80
C GLN A 350 14.77 14.19 -1.90
N LEU A 351 14.00 13.15 -1.55
CA LEU A 351 13.15 12.45 -2.49
C LEU A 351 12.08 13.40 -3.08
N ILE A 352 11.35 14.15 -2.25
CA ILE A 352 10.34 15.12 -2.70
C ILE A 352 10.94 16.14 -3.67
N MET A 353 12.12 16.67 -3.36
CA MET A 353 12.86 17.58 -4.23
C MET A 353 13.25 16.92 -5.56
N LYS A 354 13.82 15.70 -5.53
CA LYS A 354 14.21 14.94 -6.74
C LYS A 354 13.01 14.66 -7.65
N LEU A 355 11.84 14.43 -7.05
CA LEU A 355 10.58 14.16 -7.75
C LEU A 355 9.88 15.44 -8.26
N LYS A 356 10.39 16.63 -7.91
CA LYS A 356 9.81 17.95 -8.21
C LYS A 356 8.41 18.14 -7.61
N LEU A 357 8.20 17.66 -6.39
CA LEU A 357 6.90 17.69 -5.71
C LEU A 357 6.75 18.80 -4.66
N GLN A 358 7.76 19.67 -4.51
CA GLN A 358 7.79 20.68 -3.45
C GLN A 358 6.56 21.62 -3.46
N ASP A 359 6.11 22.04 -4.64
CA ASP A 359 4.95 22.92 -4.79
C ASP A 359 3.61 22.24 -4.41
N TYR A 360 3.63 20.92 -4.23
CA TYR A 360 2.48 20.08 -3.91
C TYR A 360 2.56 19.47 -2.51
N ASP A 361 3.69 19.64 -1.82
CA ASP A 361 3.95 19.15 -0.47
C ASP A 361 3.30 20.07 0.56
N VAL A 362 1.98 19.96 0.64
CA VAL A 362 1.12 20.74 1.53
C VAL A 362 0.35 19.81 2.45
N GLU A 363 -0.03 20.32 3.62
CA GLU A 363 -0.84 19.57 4.57
C GLU A 363 -2.19 19.15 3.95
N ALA A 364 -2.58 17.90 4.21
CA ALA A 364 -3.87 17.33 3.83
C ALA A 364 -4.65 16.91 5.08
N PRO A 365 -5.12 17.88 5.89
CA PRO A 365 -5.70 17.63 7.21
C PRO A 365 -6.98 16.79 7.13
N PHE A 366 -7.35 16.16 8.24
CA PHE A 366 -8.61 15.42 8.35
C PHE A 366 -9.82 16.34 8.11
N ASN A 367 -10.65 16.00 7.13
CA ASN A 367 -11.98 16.57 6.93
C ASN A 367 -13.04 15.62 7.52
N PRO A 368 -13.76 16.02 8.59
CA PRO A 368 -14.77 15.18 9.22
C PRO A 368 -16.09 15.08 8.43
N GLU A 369 -16.27 15.90 7.37
CA GLU A 369 -17.46 15.85 6.54
C GLU A 369 -17.57 14.52 5.79
N ASN A 370 -18.80 13.99 5.70
CA ASN A 370 -19.08 12.79 4.93
C ASN A 370 -19.42 13.17 3.49
N ILE A 371 -18.66 12.61 2.54
CA ILE A 371 -19.05 12.66 1.13
C ILE A 371 -20.37 11.88 0.93
N SER A 372 -21.37 12.56 0.37
CA SER A 372 -22.66 11.95 0.02
C SER A 372 -22.67 11.65 -1.47
N VAL A 373 -22.85 10.37 -1.82
CA VAL A 373 -22.82 9.90 -3.20
C VAL A 373 -24.11 9.16 -3.52
N LYS A 374 -24.66 9.42 -4.72
CA LYS A 374 -25.90 8.79 -5.19
C LYS A 374 -25.66 7.44 -5.85
N LYS A 375 -24.44 7.19 -6.31
CA LYS A 375 -24.07 6.01 -7.10
C LYS A 375 -22.71 5.51 -6.66
N VAL A 376 -22.58 4.20 -6.53
CA VAL A 376 -21.30 3.52 -6.31
C VAL A 376 -21.16 2.34 -7.25
N ARG A 377 -19.95 2.12 -7.74
CA ARG A 377 -19.54 0.91 -8.46
C ARG A 377 -18.53 0.19 -7.59
N ILE A 378 -18.95 -0.90 -6.96
CA ILE A 378 -18.14 -1.64 -5.98
C ILE A 378 -17.46 -2.81 -6.69
N PRO A 379 -16.12 -2.81 -6.83
CA PRO A 379 -15.40 -3.92 -7.46
C PRO A 379 -15.42 -5.18 -6.59
N LEU A 380 -15.47 -6.35 -7.20
CA LEU A 380 -15.44 -7.65 -6.52
C LEU A 380 -14.02 -8.14 -6.20
N GLN A 381 -13.00 -7.57 -6.86
CA GLN A 381 -11.59 -7.77 -6.53
C GLN A 381 -11.03 -6.55 -5.79
N GLN A 382 -10.86 -6.67 -4.47
CA GLN A 382 -10.30 -5.61 -3.61
C GLN A 382 -9.26 -6.12 -2.61
N HIS A 383 -8.71 -7.31 -2.86
CA HIS A 383 -7.74 -7.99 -2.02
C HIS A 383 -6.83 -8.90 -2.86
N ILE A 384 -5.86 -9.56 -2.23
CA ILE A 384 -5.15 -10.70 -2.84
C ILE A 384 -6.05 -11.93 -2.76
N GLY A 385 -5.93 -12.82 -3.75
CA GLY A 385 -6.69 -14.06 -3.85
C GLY A 385 -7.88 -13.96 -4.81
N LYS A 386 -8.85 -14.87 -4.66
CA LYS A 386 -9.98 -14.99 -5.60
C LYS A 386 -10.99 -13.84 -5.43
N PRO A 387 -11.58 -13.30 -6.51
CA PRO A 387 -12.64 -12.30 -6.39
C PRO A 387 -13.81 -12.80 -5.54
N ALA A 388 -14.46 -11.90 -4.81
CA ALA A 388 -15.70 -12.25 -4.11
C ALA A 388 -16.83 -12.51 -5.13
N LEU A 389 -17.70 -13.47 -4.84
CA LEU A 389 -18.86 -13.77 -5.66
C LEU A 389 -20.07 -12.95 -5.21
N PRO A 390 -20.82 -12.32 -6.13
CA PRO A 390 -21.97 -11.52 -5.75
C PRO A 390 -23.05 -12.40 -5.10
N VAL A 391 -23.65 -11.91 -4.02
CA VAL A 391 -24.77 -12.58 -3.31
C VAL A 391 -26.09 -11.83 -3.44
N VAL A 392 -26.10 -10.76 -4.24
CA VAL A 392 -27.26 -9.94 -4.57
C VAL A 392 -27.52 -9.97 -6.07
N LYS A 393 -28.74 -9.59 -6.47
CA LYS A 393 -29.19 -9.54 -7.86
C LYS A 393 -29.68 -8.15 -8.23
N LYS A 394 -29.71 -7.87 -9.54
CA LYS A 394 -30.31 -6.64 -10.06
C LYS A 394 -31.74 -6.50 -9.56
N GLY A 395 -32.06 -5.36 -9.00
CA GLY A 395 -33.38 -5.05 -8.44
C GLY A 395 -33.45 -5.11 -6.92
N ASP A 396 -32.51 -5.79 -6.25
CA ASP A 396 -32.49 -5.90 -4.80
C ASP A 396 -32.32 -4.54 -4.12
N LYS A 397 -33.03 -4.33 -3.01
CA LYS A 397 -32.75 -3.23 -2.09
C LYS A 397 -31.66 -3.69 -1.11
N VAL A 398 -30.70 -2.82 -0.84
CA VAL A 398 -29.58 -3.10 0.05
C VAL A 398 -29.36 -1.95 1.02
N ASP A 399 -29.04 -2.31 2.26
CA ASP A 399 -28.63 -1.36 3.29
C ASP A 399 -27.11 -1.23 3.34
N ALA A 400 -26.61 -0.07 3.76
CA ALA A 400 -25.19 0.16 4.00
C ALA A 400 -24.67 -0.83 5.05
N GLY A 401 -23.59 -1.52 4.74
CA GLY A 401 -23.03 -2.59 5.56
C GLY A 401 -23.58 -3.99 5.24
N GLN A 402 -24.62 -4.12 4.41
CA GLN A 402 -25.13 -5.42 3.99
C GLN A 402 -24.09 -6.15 3.14
N LEU A 403 -23.93 -7.46 3.36
CA LEU A 403 -23.09 -8.33 2.56
C LEU A 403 -23.64 -8.42 1.12
N ILE A 404 -22.80 -8.04 0.15
CA ILE A 404 -23.15 -8.08 -1.28
C ILE A 404 -22.21 -8.96 -2.11
N GLY A 405 -21.04 -9.30 -1.57
CA GLY A 405 -20.11 -10.24 -2.17
C GLY A 405 -19.46 -11.13 -1.12
N LYS A 406 -19.44 -12.45 -1.35
CA LYS A 406 -18.87 -13.44 -0.44
C LYS A 406 -17.70 -14.16 -1.10
N VAL A 407 -16.61 -14.31 -0.35
CA VAL A 407 -15.45 -15.09 -0.82
C VAL A 407 -15.83 -16.57 -0.90
N PRO A 408 -15.38 -17.31 -1.93
CA PRO A 408 -15.56 -18.75 -1.95
C PRO A 408 -14.97 -19.42 -0.71
N GLU A 409 -15.62 -20.46 -0.21
CA GLU A 409 -15.17 -21.17 0.98
C GLU A 409 -13.79 -21.79 0.78
N GLY A 410 -12.90 -21.66 1.78
CA GLY A 410 -11.53 -22.18 1.71
C GLY A 410 -10.56 -21.33 0.87
N GLU A 411 -11.05 -20.36 0.10
CA GLU A 411 -10.21 -19.50 -0.74
C GLU A 411 -9.68 -18.28 0.03
N LEU A 412 -8.52 -17.80 -0.39
CA LEU A 412 -7.95 -16.56 0.13
C LEU A 412 -8.77 -15.36 -0.38
N GLY A 413 -9.39 -14.60 0.54
CA GLY A 413 -10.08 -13.36 0.20
C GLY A 413 -10.75 -12.62 1.35
N ALA A 414 -11.54 -11.58 1.07
CA ALA A 414 -12.37 -10.91 2.07
C ALA A 414 -13.77 -10.53 1.55
N ASN A 415 -14.78 -10.62 2.41
CA ASN A 415 -16.16 -10.27 2.06
C ASN A 415 -16.34 -8.79 1.66
N ILE A 416 -17.37 -8.51 0.88
CA ILE A 416 -17.68 -7.19 0.31
C ILE A 416 -19.08 -6.77 0.71
N HIS A 417 -19.21 -5.50 1.08
CA HIS A 417 -20.43 -4.93 1.64
C HIS A 417 -20.88 -3.71 0.85
N SER A 418 -22.18 -3.43 0.88
CA SER A 418 -22.72 -2.19 0.32
C SER A 418 -22.19 -1.00 1.10
N SER A 419 -21.69 0.01 0.39
CA SER A 419 -21.17 1.23 1.00
C SER A 419 -22.24 2.30 1.23
N ILE A 420 -23.41 2.15 0.60
CA ILE A 420 -24.58 3.05 0.69
C ILE A 420 -25.88 2.24 0.80
N ASN A 421 -26.94 2.89 1.27
CA ASN A 421 -28.30 2.37 1.08
C ASN A 421 -28.69 2.58 -0.39
N GLY A 422 -29.47 1.67 -0.97
CA GLY A 422 -29.98 1.88 -2.32
C GLY A 422 -30.53 0.63 -2.99
N LYS A 423 -30.64 0.68 -4.31
CA LYS A 423 -31.08 -0.43 -5.16
C LYS A 423 -29.94 -0.88 -6.07
N VAL A 424 -29.73 -2.19 -6.16
CA VAL A 424 -28.78 -2.79 -7.09
C VAL A 424 -29.28 -2.59 -8.51
N LYS A 425 -28.54 -1.81 -9.30
CA LYS A 425 -28.88 -1.49 -10.70
C LYS A 425 -28.32 -2.51 -11.68
N GLU A 426 -27.15 -3.04 -11.38
CA GLU A 426 -26.45 -3.98 -12.23
C GLU A 426 -25.47 -4.82 -11.39
N VAL A 427 -25.32 -6.09 -11.77
CA VAL A 427 -24.31 -7.01 -11.24
C VAL A 427 -23.57 -7.59 -12.43
N THR A 428 -22.26 -7.39 -12.46
CA THR A 428 -21.35 -7.97 -13.45
C THR A 428 -20.42 -8.97 -12.78
N THR A 429 -19.58 -9.66 -13.55
CA THR A 429 -18.54 -10.55 -13.01
C THR A 429 -17.49 -9.81 -12.19
N GLU A 430 -17.33 -8.50 -12.39
CA GLU A 430 -16.26 -7.71 -11.78
C GLU A 430 -16.78 -6.65 -10.80
N ASN A 431 -18.03 -6.20 -10.93
CA ASN A 431 -18.55 -5.02 -10.21
C ASN A 431 -20.03 -5.16 -9.86
N ILE A 432 -20.42 -4.54 -8.75
CA ILE A 432 -21.82 -4.33 -8.35
C ILE A 432 -22.12 -2.82 -8.37
N PHE A 433 -23.20 -2.42 -9.03
CA PHE A 433 -23.63 -1.03 -9.15
C PHE A 433 -24.84 -0.77 -8.26
N ILE A 434 -24.75 0.23 -7.38
CA ILE A 434 -25.79 0.57 -6.40
C ILE A 434 -26.13 2.06 -6.55
N GLU A 435 -27.42 2.38 -6.57
CA GLU A 435 -27.92 3.76 -6.63
C GLU A 435 -28.92 4.00 -5.49
N SER A 436 -28.72 5.09 -4.75
CA SER A 436 -29.51 5.48 -3.57
C SER A 436 -30.94 5.89 -3.92
#